data_AF-A0A0R3MHG3-F1
#
_entry.id   AF-A0A0R3MHG3-F1
#
_cell.length_a   1.000
_cell.length_b   1.000
_cell.length_c   1.000
_cell.angle_alpha   90.00
_cell.angle_beta   90.00
_cell.angle_gamma   90.00
#
_symmetry.space_group_name_H-M   'P 1'
#
loop_
_entity.id
_entity.type
_entity.pdbx_description
1 polymer ?
#
loop_
_entity_poly.entity_id
_entity_poly.type
_entity_poly.pdbx_seq_one_letter_code
_entity_poly.pdbx_strand_id
1 'polypeptide(L)'
;MYLAKFFHRSPGDDDRQLLLMPGGDPVIRGKYVDERRQIERDDFLYEQFSSMKAAATAYRRHIAELVAAGYVETTHTNDTLRSLLPDPQPKPEWQKGLDDLMIAALGAPLKEQHKRLTALESTPAAHEPLYLWLAAHRAYAADEDSTTTLRLAERARDTLASRRADKAPHYAWSIDEHDLEARIFEVLSVAHLQAGDPAQALAAIEQAGEIAPSQDRGAQRATIICDHFPERQEEAFDDAFKYAEFGGYEDVTRRPAYAEYLARRKRKSKSGKGWRWGTKKPATAAELVDAESALGAELPADYRKFLGKFGACDLQVRMPEHSNELRFLAPSKLIEHRDNLFRYITRIEKDPETVAAYFRNEYGISVRDLVPVAEPVQYSRCVAIHLGKGERFGWCFHWDHDGSWELDHATPNFDTAIKTLTSGIERRDTTILGFLGIYID
;
A
#
# COMPACT_ATOMS: atom_id res chain seq x y z
N MET A 1 -7.17 -8.63 -3.40
CA MET A 1 -7.94 -8.97 -2.17
C MET A 1 -8.53 -10.35 -2.33
N TYR A 2 -8.53 -11.16 -1.28
CA TYR A 2 -9.23 -12.44 -1.18
C TYR A 2 -9.87 -12.54 0.20
N LEU A 3 -10.89 -13.37 0.32
CA LEU A 3 -11.61 -13.62 1.56
C LEU A 3 -11.57 -15.12 1.84
N ALA A 4 -10.91 -15.52 2.94
CA ALA A 4 -10.61 -16.91 3.23
C ALA A 4 -11.37 -17.40 4.47
N LYS A 5 -12.11 -18.49 4.34
CA LYS A 5 -12.68 -19.22 5.47
C LYS A 5 -11.99 -20.57 5.60
N PHE A 6 -11.75 -20.97 6.83
CA PHE A 6 -11.09 -22.22 7.18
C PHE A 6 -12.04 -23.11 7.95
N PHE A 7 -11.98 -24.40 7.64
CA PHE A 7 -12.92 -25.40 8.10
C PHE A 7 -12.16 -26.61 8.62
N HIS A 8 -12.51 -27.08 9.80
CA HIS A 8 -11.93 -28.27 10.43
C HIS A 8 -13.00 -29.34 10.62
N ARG A 9 -12.65 -30.62 10.50
CA ARG A 9 -13.56 -31.75 10.76
C ARG A 9 -12.90 -32.80 11.66
N SER A 10 -13.41 -32.93 12.88
CA SER A 10 -12.98 -33.97 13.81
C SER A 10 -13.74 -35.30 13.60
N PRO A 11 -13.13 -36.47 13.86
CA PRO A 11 -11.69 -36.68 14.09
C PRO A 11 -10.89 -36.72 12.77
N GLY A 12 -9.72 -36.10 12.73
CA GLY A 12 -8.78 -36.17 11.59
C GLY A 12 -8.20 -34.82 11.17
N ASP A 13 -7.25 -34.86 10.24
CA ASP A 13 -6.55 -33.70 9.67
C ASP A 13 -7.13 -33.33 8.28
N ASP A 14 -8.46 -33.38 8.11
CA ASP A 14 -9.13 -32.95 6.87
C ASP A 14 -9.56 -31.49 7.03
N ASP A 15 -8.60 -30.59 6.88
CA ASP A 15 -8.82 -29.17 6.95
C ASP A 15 -9.02 -28.59 5.55
N ARG A 16 -9.95 -27.64 5.44
CA ARG A 16 -10.32 -27.04 4.17
C ARG A 16 -10.29 -25.54 4.24
N GLN A 17 -9.80 -24.94 3.17
CA GLN A 17 -9.87 -23.52 2.92
C GLN A 17 -10.84 -23.26 1.78
N LEU A 18 -11.73 -22.29 1.97
CA LEU A 18 -12.60 -21.76 0.93
C LEU A 18 -12.24 -20.30 0.68
N LEU A 19 -11.76 -20.01 -0.52
CA LEU A 19 -11.32 -18.68 -0.97
C LEU A 19 -12.37 -18.07 -1.89
N LEU A 20 -12.75 -16.83 -1.61
CA LEU A 20 -13.45 -15.96 -2.55
C LEU A 20 -12.48 -14.88 -3.02
N MET A 21 -12.26 -14.79 -4.32
CA MET A 21 -11.43 -13.77 -4.97
C MET A 21 -12.34 -12.82 -5.75
N PRO A 22 -12.67 -11.64 -5.19
CA PRO A 22 -13.43 -10.62 -5.89
C PRO A 22 -12.63 -10.03 -7.07
N GLY A 23 -13.32 -9.57 -8.10
CA GLY A 23 -12.70 -8.96 -9.28
C GLY A 23 -13.68 -8.82 -10.44
N GLY A 24 -13.19 -8.45 -11.62
CA GLY A 24 -13.99 -8.41 -12.85
C GLY A 24 -14.61 -9.76 -13.19
N ASP A 25 -13.82 -10.83 -13.02
CA ASP A 25 -14.27 -12.22 -13.07
C ASP A 25 -14.04 -12.88 -11.70
N PRO A 26 -15.01 -12.83 -10.78
CA PRO A 26 -14.85 -13.42 -9.45
C PRO A 26 -14.64 -14.92 -9.51
N VAL A 27 -13.77 -15.44 -8.64
CA VAL A 27 -13.44 -16.86 -8.56
C VAL A 27 -13.62 -17.39 -7.14
N ILE A 28 -14.13 -18.60 -7.02
CA ILE A 28 -14.13 -19.39 -5.78
C ILE A 28 -13.13 -20.53 -5.94
N ARG A 29 -12.28 -20.72 -4.94
CA ARG A 29 -11.38 -21.88 -4.85
C ARG A 29 -11.53 -22.61 -3.52
N GLY A 30 -11.51 -23.93 -3.56
CA GLY A 30 -11.49 -24.80 -2.39
C GLY A 30 -10.19 -25.58 -2.33
N LYS A 31 -9.45 -25.46 -1.22
CA LYS A 31 -8.14 -26.11 -1.03
C LYS A 31 -8.13 -27.00 0.20
N TYR A 32 -7.35 -28.07 0.15
CA TYR A 32 -7.00 -28.87 1.32
C TYR A 32 -5.85 -28.21 2.09
N VAL A 33 -5.88 -28.30 3.42
CA VAL A 33 -4.98 -27.60 4.35
C VAL A 33 -4.29 -28.62 5.26
N ASP A 34 -3.50 -29.54 4.69
CA ASP A 34 -2.92 -30.66 5.45
C ASP A 34 -1.45 -30.38 5.86
N GLU A 35 -1.12 -30.56 7.15
CA GLU A 35 0.22 -30.28 7.70
C GLU A 35 1.38 -31.03 7.02
N ARG A 36 1.14 -32.21 6.42
CA ARG A 36 2.22 -33.15 6.06
C ARG A 36 1.99 -34.05 4.84
N ARG A 37 1.01 -33.82 3.98
CA ARG A 37 0.76 -34.74 2.84
C ARG A 37 0.42 -34.01 1.55
N GLN A 38 1.37 -34.08 0.62
CA GLN A 38 1.29 -33.75 -0.81
C GLN A 38 1.08 -32.27 -1.16
N ILE A 39 2.17 -31.66 -1.66
CA ILE A 39 2.18 -30.37 -2.36
C ILE A 39 1.36 -30.42 -3.68
N GLU A 40 0.82 -31.59 -4.05
CA GLU A 40 0.21 -31.89 -5.36
C GLU A 40 -1.27 -32.32 -5.27
N ARG A 41 -2.01 -31.99 -4.19
CA ARG A 41 -3.45 -32.27 -4.19
C ARG A 41 -4.18 -31.14 -4.91
N ASP A 42 -4.86 -31.48 -6.00
CA ASP A 42 -5.68 -30.54 -6.76
C ASP A 42 -6.72 -29.85 -5.85
N ASP A 43 -7.00 -28.57 -6.17
CA ASP A 43 -8.09 -27.82 -5.57
C ASP A 43 -9.40 -28.65 -5.69
N PHE A 44 -10.13 -28.83 -4.59
CA PHE A 44 -11.39 -29.57 -4.62
C PHE A 44 -12.53 -28.79 -5.27
N LEU A 45 -12.32 -27.49 -5.51
CA LEU A 45 -13.28 -26.59 -6.11
C LEU A 45 -12.54 -25.49 -6.86
N TYR A 46 -12.96 -25.25 -8.10
CA TYR A 46 -12.61 -24.07 -8.86
C TYR A 46 -13.85 -23.64 -9.67
N GLU A 47 -14.42 -22.50 -9.35
CA GLU A 47 -15.57 -21.94 -10.08
C GLU A 47 -15.30 -20.47 -10.39
N GLN A 48 -15.46 -20.10 -11.66
CA GLN A 48 -15.38 -18.72 -12.14
C GLN A 48 -16.78 -18.21 -12.46
N PHE A 49 -17.07 -16.97 -12.10
CA PHE A 49 -18.38 -16.35 -12.24
C PHE A 49 -18.28 -15.09 -13.08
N SER A 50 -19.34 -14.77 -13.80
CA SER A 50 -19.48 -13.53 -14.56
C SER A 50 -19.93 -12.33 -13.70
N SER A 51 -20.22 -12.54 -12.41
CA SER A 51 -20.62 -11.45 -11.51
C SER A 51 -20.36 -11.77 -10.04
N MET A 52 -20.10 -10.71 -9.27
CA MET A 52 -19.85 -10.80 -7.83
C MET A 52 -21.06 -11.29 -7.04
N LYS A 53 -22.28 -10.94 -7.48
CA LYS A 53 -23.53 -11.41 -6.86
C LYS A 53 -23.68 -12.93 -6.97
N ALA A 54 -23.38 -13.50 -8.13
CA ALA A 54 -23.43 -14.95 -8.34
C ALA A 54 -22.37 -15.66 -7.50
N ALA A 55 -21.13 -15.17 -7.53
CA ALA A 55 -20.03 -15.71 -6.72
C ALA A 55 -20.33 -15.65 -5.21
N ALA A 56 -20.81 -14.52 -4.68
CA ALA A 56 -21.17 -14.40 -3.27
C ALA A 56 -22.27 -15.39 -2.84
N THR A 57 -23.24 -15.65 -3.72
CA THR A 57 -24.32 -16.63 -3.47
C THR A 57 -23.78 -18.05 -3.48
N ALA A 58 -22.96 -18.41 -4.47
CA ALA A 58 -22.33 -19.72 -4.55
C ALA A 58 -21.36 -19.96 -3.39
N TYR A 59 -20.59 -18.95 -2.97
CA TYR A 59 -19.69 -19.03 -1.83
C TYR A 59 -20.44 -19.37 -0.54
N ARG A 60 -21.57 -18.69 -0.26
CA ARG A 60 -22.44 -19.04 0.88
C ARG A 60 -23.01 -20.45 0.79
N ARG A 61 -23.37 -20.91 -0.41
CA ARG A 61 -23.82 -22.29 -0.63
C ARG A 61 -22.72 -23.29 -0.29
N HIS A 62 -21.48 -23.09 -0.77
CA HIS A 62 -20.37 -23.99 -0.48
C HIS A 62 -19.98 -23.99 1.01
N ILE A 63 -20.08 -22.85 1.71
CA ILE A 63 -19.96 -22.81 3.17
C ILE A 63 -21.01 -23.72 3.82
N ALA A 64 -22.28 -23.60 3.42
CA ALA A 64 -23.36 -24.41 3.95
C ALA A 64 -23.19 -25.91 3.65
N GLU A 65 -22.68 -26.27 2.47
CA GLU A 65 -22.34 -27.65 2.09
C GLU A 65 -21.23 -28.22 2.98
N LEU A 66 -20.17 -27.46 3.26
CA LEU A 66 -19.12 -27.86 4.20
C LEU A 66 -19.67 -28.04 5.62
N VAL A 67 -20.48 -27.11 6.11
CA VAL A 67 -21.11 -27.25 7.42
C VAL A 67 -22.02 -28.48 7.49
N ALA A 68 -22.83 -28.72 6.46
CA ALA A 68 -23.69 -29.91 6.37
C ALA A 68 -22.90 -31.23 6.30
N ALA A 69 -21.69 -31.19 5.74
CA ALA A 69 -20.76 -32.31 5.72
C ALA A 69 -20.02 -32.53 7.07
N GLY A 70 -20.30 -31.72 8.08
CA GLY A 70 -19.76 -31.85 9.43
C GLY A 70 -18.47 -31.06 9.69
N TYR A 71 -18.12 -30.11 8.82
CA TYR A 71 -17.00 -29.21 9.07
C TYR A 71 -17.44 -28.03 9.95
N VAL A 72 -16.52 -27.55 10.79
CA VAL A 72 -16.69 -26.39 11.65
C VAL A 72 -15.83 -25.24 11.11
N GLU A 73 -16.45 -24.10 10.84
CA GLU A 73 -15.70 -22.87 10.50
C GLU A 73 -14.86 -22.41 11.70
N THR A 74 -13.58 -22.15 11.48
CA THR A 74 -12.59 -21.85 12.53
C THR A 74 -12.23 -20.36 12.59
N THR A 75 -11.63 -19.91 13.68
CA THR A 75 -11.18 -18.51 13.85
C THR A 75 -10.02 -18.11 12.94
N HIS A 76 -9.44 -19.02 12.16
CA HIS A 76 -8.32 -18.72 11.27
C HIS A 76 -8.78 -17.90 10.06
N THR A 77 -7.93 -16.97 9.65
CA THR A 77 -8.23 -16.06 8.53
C THR A 77 -7.07 -15.82 7.57
N ASN A 78 -5.84 -16.23 7.93
CA ASN A 78 -4.64 -16.02 7.11
C ASN A 78 -4.51 -17.12 6.05
N ASP A 79 -4.68 -16.75 4.78
CA ASP A 79 -4.64 -17.68 3.64
C ASP A 79 -3.25 -18.27 3.35
N THR A 80 -2.18 -17.62 3.85
CA THR A 80 -0.78 -18.04 3.64
C THR A 80 -0.36 -19.19 4.54
N LEU A 81 -1.20 -19.57 5.51
CA LEU A 81 -0.96 -20.72 6.36
C LEU A 81 -1.08 -22.02 5.57
N ARG A 82 -0.07 -22.88 5.72
CA ARG A 82 -0.03 -24.23 5.11
C ARG A 82 -0.77 -25.28 5.96
N SER A 83 -1.18 -24.92 7.17
CA SER A 83 -1.93 -25.75 8.09
C SER A 83 -2.73 -24.95 9.11
N LEU A 84 -3.77 -25.57 9.68
CA LEU A 84 -4.41 -25.05 10.89
C LEU A 84 -3.62 -25.43 12.13
N LEU A 85 -3.85 -24.71 13.23
CA LEU A 85 -3.35 -25.10 14.54
C LEU A 85 -3.93 -26.47 14.96
N PRO A 86 -3.22 -27.28 15.76
CA PRO A 86 -3.63 -28.65 16.15
C PRO A 86 -5.01 -28.80 16.84
N ASP A 87 -5.62 -27.69 17.27
CA ASP A 87 -6.98 -27.65 17.86
C ASP A 87 -7.65 -26.32 17.49
N PRO A 88 -8.13 -26.18 16.25
CA PRO A 88 -8.62 -24.90 15.75
C PRO A 88 -9.96 -24.56 16.39
N GLN A 89 -10.03 -23.37 17.01
CA GLN A 89 -11.23 -22.96 17.72
C GLN A 89 -12.37 -22.60 16.75
N PRO A 90 -13.63 -22.96 17.06
CA PRO A 90 -14.79 -22.55 16.29
C PRO A 90 -14.90 -21.03 16.20
N LYS A 91 -15.24 -20.51 15.02
CA LYS A 91 -15.46 -19.08 14.83
C LYS A 91 -16.71 -18.62 15.62
N PRO A 92 -16.61 -17.57 16.45
CA PRO A 92 -17.78 -16.95 17.10
C PRO A 92 -18.82 -16.45 16.11
N GLU A 93 -20.10 -16.51 16.48
CA GLU A 93 -21.22 -16.12 15.60
C GLU A 93 -21.15 -14.65 15.14
N TRP A 94 -20.66 -13.74 15.99
CA TRP A 94 -20.50 -12.33 15.60
C TRP A 94 -19.44 -12.14 14.50
N GLN A 95 -18.37 -12.95 14.50
CA GLN A 95 -17.34 -12.93 13.45
C GLN A 95 -17.89 -13.52 12.15
N LYS A 96 -18.64 -14.63 12.23
CA LYS A 96 -19.34 -15.19 11.06
C LYS A 96 -20.28 -14.16 10.45
N GLY A 97 -21.07 -13.47 11.27
CA GLY A 97 -21.97 -12.42 10.82
C GLY A 97 -21.25 -11.23 10.17
N LEU A 98 -20.09 -10.84 10.70
CA LEU A 98 -19.25 -9.78 10.12
C LEU A 98 -18.64 -10.19 8.77
N ASP A 99 -18.18 -11.44 8.62
CA ASP A 99 -17.76 -11.99 7.32
C ASP A 99 -18.91 -11.95 6.32
N ASP A 100 -20.11 -12.30 6.77
CA ASP A 100 -21.31 -12.36 5.95
C ASP A 100 -21.78 -10.97 5.49
N LEU A 101 -21.58 -9.95 6.33
CA LEU A 101 -21.75 -8.54 6.00
C LEU A 101 -20.71 -8.09 4.97
N MET A 102 -19.44 -8.46 5.13
CA MET A 102 -18.39 -8.16 4.15
C MET A 102 -18.72 -8.78 2.78
N ILE A 103 -19.16 -10.04 2.73
CA ILE A 103 -19.62 -10.68 1.48
C ILE A 103 -20.83 -9.93 0.90
N ALA A 104 -21.75 -9.44 1.74
CA ALA A 104 -22.90 -8.66 1.28
C ALA A 104 -22.48 -7.30 0.69
N ALA A 105 -21.48 -6.64 1.24
CA ALA A 105 -20.97 -5.37 0.72
C ALA A 105 -20.43 -5.47 -0.72
N LEU A 106 -20.01 -6.65 -1.15
CA LEU A 106 -19.49 -6.89 -2.51
C LEU A 106 -20.57 -6.88 -3.63
N GLY A 107 -21.86 -6.86 -3.30
CA GLY A 107 -22.89 -6.82 -4.35
C GLY A 107 -24.33 -7.15 -3.94
N ALA A 108 -24.61 -7.32 -2.64
CA ALA A 108 -25.99 -7.45 -2.16
C ALA A 108 -26.70 -6.07 -2.18
N PRO A 109 -28.03 -6.03 -2.34
CA PRO A 109 -28.80 -4.79 -2.23
C PRO A 109 -28.58 -4.07 -0.89
N LEU A 110 -28.60 -2.74 -0.89
CA LEU A 110 -28.38 -1.92 0.32
C LEU A 110 -29.29 -2.30 1.50
N LYS A 111 -30.53 -2.71 1.22
CA LYS A 111 -31.47 -3.18 2.25
C LYS A 111 -30.99 -4.45 2.96
N GLU A 112 -30.34 -5.37 2.24
CA GLU A 112 -29.76 -6.57 2.83
C GLU A 112 -28.52 -6.22 3.67
N GLN A 113 -27.66 -5.34 3.16
CA GLN A 113 -26.49 -4.84 3.90
C GLN A 113 -26.93 -4.18 5.21
N HIS A 114 -27.93 -3.29 5.17
CA HIS A 114 -28.49 -2.65 6.36
C HIS A 114 -29.05 -3.66 7.36
N LYS A 115 -29.83 -4.65 6.91
CA LYS A 115 -30.35 -5.72 7.79
C LYS A 115 -29.21 -6.46 8.52
N ARG A 116 -28.09 -6.72 7.83
CA ARG A 116 -26.92 -7.39 8.41
C ARG A 116 -26.16 -6.50 9.39
N LEU A 117 -26.04 -5.20 9.09
CA LEU A 117 -25.50 -4.21 10.04
C LEU A 117 -26.31 -4.19 11.33
N THR A 118 -27.64 -4.01 11.25
CA THR A 118 -28.53 -3.97 12.42
C THR A 118 -28.45 -5.25 13.26
N ALA A 119 -28.31 -6.41 12.63
CA ALA A 119 -28.17 -7.69 13.35
C ALA A 119 -26.89 -7.77 14.20
N LEU A 120 -25.88 -6.98 13.88
CA LEU A 120 -24.57 -6.97 14.56
C LEU A 120 -24.41 -5.84 15.58
N GLU A 121 -25.30 -4.85 15.62
CA GLU A 121 -25.20 -3.65 16.48
C GLU A 121 -25.08 -3.96 17.98
N SER A 122 -25.68 -5.05 18.45
CA SER A 122 -25.65 -5.48 19.86
C SER A 122 -24.55 -6.51 20.17
N THR A 123 -23.68 -6.79 19.20
CA THR A 123 -22.60 -7.77 19.31
C THR A 123 -21.24 -7.08 19.40
N PRO A 124 -20.15 -7.79 19.77
CA PRO A 124 -18.80 -7.22 19.76
C PRO A 124 -18.38 -6.65 18.39
N ALA A 125 -18.96 -7.15 17.28
CA ALA A 125 -18.67 -6.68 15.93
C ALA A 125 -18.84 -5.16 15.79
N ALA A 126 -19.81 -4.55 16.48
CA ALA A 126 -20.11 -3.12 16.38
C ALA A 126 -18.95 -2.19 16.76
N HIS A 127 -17.93 -2.74 17.45
CA HIS A 127 -16.73 -2.04 17.88
C HIS A 127 -15.48 -2.41 17.07
N GLU A 128 -15.60 -3.25 16.04
CA GLU A 128 -14.50 -3.62 15.17
C GLU A 128 -14.30 -2.58 14.05
N PRO A 129 -13.05 -2.23 13.67
CA PRO A 129 -12.78 -1.32 12.56
C PRO A 129 -13.45 -1.77 11.25
N LEU A 130 -13.46 -3.08 10.96
CA LEU A 130 -14.10 -3.64 9.77
C LEU A 130 -15.61 -3.36 9.73
N TYR A 131 -16.31 -3.50 10.86
CA TYR A 131 -17.74 -3.18 10.93
C TYR A 131 -18.00 -1.69 10.70
N LEU A 132 -17.22 -0.82 11.35
CA LEU A 132 -17.38 0.63 11.25
C LEU A 132 -17.13 1.12 9.82
N TRP A 133 -16.13 0.56 9.14
CA TRP A 133 -15.89 0.80 7.72
C TRP A 133 -17.06 0.32 6.85
N LEU A 134 -17.57 -0.90 7.06
CA LEU A 134 -18.73 -1.43 6.31
C LEU A 134 -19.99 -0.58 6.51
N ALA A 135 -20.20 -0.07 7.73
CA ALA A 135 -21.29 0.85 8.04
C ALA A 135 -21.13 2.19 7.29
N ALA A 136 -19.92 2.77 7.29
CA ALA A 136 -19.61 4.00 6.57
C ALA A 136 -19.77 3.83 5.05
N HIS A 137 -19.22 2.76 4.49
CA HIS A 137 -19.32 2.43 3.07
C HIS A 137 -20.79 2.27 2.63
N ARG A 138 -21.62 1.59 3.43
CA ARG A 138 -23.06 1.45 3.14
C ARG A 138 -23.81 2.78 3.26
N ALA A 139 -23.48 3.62 4.26
CA ALA A 139 -24.08 4.95 4.41
C ALA A 139 -23.79 5.82 3.17
N TYR A 140 -22.54 5.82 2.72
CA TYR A 140 -22.14 6.45 1.46
C TYR A 140 -22.92 5.89 0.25
N ALA A 141 -22.92 4.58 0.06
CA ALA A 141 -23.57 3.95 -1.08
C ALA A 141 -25.11 4.14 -1.10
N ALA A 142 -25.71 4.42 0.07
CA ALA A 142 -27.12 4.73 0.22
C ALA A 142 -27.45 6.23 0.06
N ASP A 143 -26.44 7.06 -0.25
CA ASP A 143 -26.56 8.52 -0.33
C ASP A 143 -27.17 9.12 0.95
N GLU A 144 -26.76 8.57 2.10
CA GLU A 144 -27.12 9.13 3.41
C GLU A 144 -26.32 10.42 3.67
N ASP A 145 -26.79 11.20 4.65
CA ASP A 145 -26.15 12.45 5.06
C ASP A 145 -24.65 12.28 5.29
N SER A 146 -23.84 13.17 4.69
CA SER A 146 -22.37 13.10 4.70
C SER A 146 -21.81 13.14 6.14
N THR A 147 -22.50 13.79 7.07
CA THR A 147 -22.16 13.77 8.50
C THR A 147 -22.15 12.35 9.09
N THR A 148 -23.10 11.50 8.68
CA THR A 148 -23.21 10.13 9.19
C THR A 148 -22.06 9.27 8.66
N THR A 149 -21.79 9.36 7.35
CA THR A 149 -20.67 8.68 6.70
C THR A 149 -19.33 9.09 7.31
N LEU A 150 -19.08 10.40 7.44
CA LEU A 150 -17.88 10.96 8.06
C LEU A 150 -17.68 10.42 9.47
N ARG A 151 -18.69 10.55 10.34
CA ARG A 151 -18.60 10.10 11.74
C ARG A 151 -18.26 8.61 11.85
N LEU A 152 -18.84 7.76 10.99
CA LEU A 152 -18.56 6.33 11.00
C LEU A 152 -17.14 6.02 10.51
N ALA A 153 -16.68 6.68 9.45
CA ALA A 153 -15.35 6.48 8.88
C ALA A 153 -14.24 7.01 9.81
N GLU A 154 -14.44 8.17 10.45
CA GLU A 154 -13.54 8.71 11.47
C GLU A 154 -13.46 7.77 12.67
N ARG A 155 -14.60 7.28 13.15
CA ARG A 155 -14.62 6.29 14.23
C ARG A 155 -13.87 5.00 13.85
N ALA A 156 -13.97 4.55 12.60
CA ALA A 156 -13.23 3.38 12.11
C ALA A 156 -11.72 3.63 12.18
N ARG A 157 -11.25 4.78 11.65
CA ARG A 157 -9.85 5.23 11.69
C ARG A 157 -9.33 5.28 13.12
N ASP A 158 -10.05 5.98 14.00
CA ASP A 158 -9.62 6.22 15.38
C ASP A 158 -9.61 4.93 16.19
N THR A 159 -10.57 4.03 15.95
CA THR A 159 -10.61 2.69 16.58
C THR A 159 -9.40 1.86 16.14
N LEU A 160 -9.07 1.85 14.85
CA LEU A 160 -7.92 1.10 14.35
C LEU A 160 -6.60 1.65 14.93
N ALA A 161 -6.43 2.97 14.91
CA ALA A 161 -5.26 3.62 15.49
C ALA A 161 -5.11 3.36 17.00
N SER A 162 -6.21 3.42 17.75
CA SER A 162 -6.21 3.09 19.20
C SER A 162 -5.82 1.63 19.44
N ARG A 163 -6.39 0.68 18.68
CA ARG A 163 -6.04 -0.74 18.79
C ARG A 163 -4.55 -0.98 18.53
N ARG A 164 -4.01 -0.34 17.49
CA ARG A 164 -2.59 -0.41 17.13
C ARG A 164 -1.70 0.14 18.24
N ALA A 165 -2.04 1.30 18.80
CA ALA A 165 -1.30 1.92 19.90
C ALA A 165 -1.28 1.04 21.16
N ASP A 166 -2.42 0.44 21.49
CA ASP A 166 -2.57 -0.46 22.64
C ASP A 166 -2.06 -1.89 22.38
N LYS A 167 -1.59 -2.18 21.16
CA LYS A 167 -1.24 -3.54 20.68
C LYS A 167 -2.39 -4.54 20.89
N ALA A 168 -3.62 -4.05 20.84
CA ALA A 168 -4.81 -4.85 21.02
C ALA A 168 -5.22 -5.48 19.67
N PRO A 169 -5.55 -6.78 19.64
CA PRO A 169 -6.04 -7.40 18.41
C PRO A 169 -7.39 -6.80 18.01
N HIS A 170 -7.66 -6.83 16.71
CA HIS A 170 -8.95 -6.50 16.11
C HIS A 170 -9.25 -7.52 15.00
N TYR A 171 -10.52 -7.69 14.66
CA TYR A 171 -10.95 -8.63 13.63
C TYR A 171 -11.12 -7.93 12.29
N ALA A 172 -10.27 -8.28 11.32
CA ALA A 172 -10.33 -7.81 9.94
C ALA A 172 -10.62 -8.95 8.93
N TRP A 173 -11.07 -10.12 9.41
CA TRP A 173 -11.15 -11.34 8.62
C TRP A 173 -9.81 -11.63 7.92
N SER A 174 -9.79 -11.82 6.59
CA SER A 174 -8.58 -12.06 5.78
C SER A 174 -8.00 -10.78 5.15
N ILE A 175 -8.51 -9.61 5.52
CA ILE A 175 -8.04 -8.33 4.98
C ILE A 175 -6.80 -7.91 5.77
N ASP A 176 -5.73 -7.59 5.05
CA ASP A 176 -4.54 -7.01 5.66
C ASP A 176 -4.87 -5.68 6.35
N GLU A 177 -4.26 -5.42 7.50
CA GLU A 177 -4.54 -4.22 8.29
C GLU A 177 -4.33 -2.93 7.48
N HIS A 178 -3.30 -2.88 6.64
CA HIS A 178 -3.03 -1.72 5.79
C HIS A 178 -4.06 -1.56 4.68
N ASP A 179 -4.56 -2.64 4.07
CA ASP A 179 -5.65 -2.52 3.10
C ASP A 179 -6.96 -2.05 3.76
N LEU A 180 -7.26 -2.53 4.98
CA LEU A 180 -8.42 -2.04 5.74
C LEU A 180 -8.29 -0.54 6.07
N GLU A 181 -7.12 -0.12 6.56
CA GLU A 181 -6.85 1.28 6.86
C GLU A 181 -6.99 2.18 5.61
N ALA A 182 -6.40 1.77 4.49
CA ALA A 182 -6.50 2.51 3.24
C ALA A 182 -7.96 2.62 2.74
N ARG A 183 -8.77 1.57 2.87
CA ARG A 183 -10.21 1.58 2.55
C ARG A 183 -11.02 2.49 3.47
N ILE A 184 -10.64 2.63 4.75
CA ILE A 184 -11.23 3.62 5.65
C ILE A 184 -10.97 5.03 5.13
N PHE A 185 -9.72 5.31 4.71
CA PHE A 185 -9.35 6.61 4.16
C PHE A 185 -9.99 6.91 2.78
N GLU A 186 -10.24 5.90 1.95
CA GLU A 186 -11.04 6.06 0.71
C GLU A 186 -12.45 6.59 1.03
N VAL A 187 -13.14 5.97 2.01
CA VAL A 187 -14.48 6.40 2.41
C VAL A 187 -14.45 7.79 3.05
N LEU A 188 -13.43 8.10 3.87
CA LEU A 188 -13.21 9.46 4.40
C LEU A 188 -13.06 10.47 3.27
N SER A 189 -12.27 10.15 2.23
CA SER A 189 -12.06 11.04 1.09
C SER A 189 -13.37 11.42 0.42
N VAL A 190 -14.18 10.41 0.11
CA VAL A 190 -15.48 10.62 -0.53
C VAL A 190 -16.44 11.41 0.37
N ALA A 191 -16.49 11.08 1.66
CA ALA A 191 -17.38 11.72 2.60
C ALA A 191 -17.01 13.20 2.82
N HIS A 192 -15.71 13.54 2.87
CA HIS A 192 -15.25 14.93 2.90
C HIS A 192 -15.61 15.68 1.62
N LEU A 193 -15.48 15.04 0.45
CA LEU A 193 -15.83 15.64 -0.82
C LEU A 193 -17.33 15.98 -0.87
N GLN A 194 -18.20 15.06 -0.43
CA GLN A 194 -19.64 15.29 -0.31
C GLN A 194 -20.00 16.38 0.70
N ALA A 195 -19.21 16.53 1.75
CA ALA A 195 -19.34 17.61 2.73
C ALA A 195 -18.80 18.97 2.22
N GLY A 196 -18.27 19.04 1.00
CA GLY A 196 -17.73 20.26 0.41
C GLY A 196 -16.32 20.62 0.85
N ASP A 197 -15.54 19.65 1.37
CA ASP A 197 -14.15 19.82 1.79
C ASP A 197 -13.19 19.03 0.87
N PRO A 198 -12.88 19.54 -0.34
CA PRO A 198 -11.98 18.86 -1.26
C PRO A 198 -10.54 18.77 -0.75
N ALA A 199 -10.13 19.63 0.19
CA ALA A 199 -8.78 19.62 0.75
C ALA A 199 -8.59 18.40 1.66
N GLN A 200 -9.53 18.16 2.57
CA GLN A 200 -9.52 16.94 3.39
C GLN A 200 -9.80 15.69 2.56
N ALA A 201 -10.64 15.80 1.52
CA ALA A 201 -10.84 14.70 0.59
C ALA A 201 -9.53 14.27 -0.09
N LEU A 202 -8.76 15.25 -0.57
CA LEU A 202 -7.46 15.00 -1.21
C LEU A 202 -6.44 14.45 -0.22
N ALA A 203 -6.36 15.01 0.99
CA ALA A 203 -5.45 14.52 2.03
C ALA A 203 -5.75 13.07 2.41
N ALA A 204 -7.03 12.71 2.56
CA ALA A 204 -7.44 11.35 2.90
C ALA A 204 -7.08 10.33 1.80
N ILE A 205 -7.33 10.64 0.51
CA ILE A 205 -6.98 9.70 -0.57
C ILE A 205 -5.47 9.59 -0.80
N GLU A 206 -4.72 10.67 -0.58
CA GLU A 206 -3.25 10.64 -0.59
C GLU A 206 -2.73 9.74 0.54
N GLN A 207 -3.28 9.86 1.75
CA GLN A 207 -2.96 8.98 2.87
C GLN A 207 -3.30 7.52 2.57
N ALA A 208 -4.46 7.24 1.95
CA ALA A 208 -4.84 5.89 1.54
C ALA A 208 -3.81 5.28 0.56
N GLY A 209 -3.38 6.07 -0.44
CA GLY A 209 -2.38 5.65 -1.42
C GLY A 209 -0.98 5.44 -0.84
N GLU A 210 -0.61 6.20 0.20
CA GLU A 210 0.64 5.99 0.94
C GLU A 210 0.61 4.69 1.77
N ILE A 211 -0.53 4.35 2.37
CA ILE A 211 -0.70 3.14 3.19
C ILE A 211 -0.76 1.87 2.34
N ALA A 212 -1.60 1.87 1.31
CA ALA A 212 -1.72 0.77 0.37
C ALA A 212 -1.93 1.35 -1.03
N PRO A 213 -0.91 1.34 -1.91
CA PRO A 213 -1.08 1.83 -3.27
C PRO A 213 -2.11 1.00 -4.05
N SER A 214 -3.02 1.67 -4.75
CA SER A 214 -3.89 1.03 -5.73
C SER A 214 -4.19 1.99 -6.88
N GLN A 215 -4.52 1.43 -8.03
CA GLN A 215 -4.88 2.19 -9.21
C GLN A 215 -6.15 3.02 -8.99
N ASP A 216 -7.16 2.44 -8.31
CA ASP A 216 -8.42 3.12 -7.99
C ASP A 216 -8.19 4.35 -7.11
N ARG A 217 -7.29 4.26 -6.12
CA ARG A 217 -6.91 5.40 -5.27
C ARG A 217 -6.21 6.50 -6.08
N GLY A 218 -5.32 6.10 -6.99
CA GLY A 218 -4.65 7.02 -7.92
C GLY A 218 -5.63 7.75 -8.83
N ALA A 219 -6.60 7.03 -9.40
CA ALA A 219 -7.67 7.59 -10.23
C ALA A 219 -8.56 8.57 -9.44
N GLN A 220 -9.01 8.20 -8.24
CA GLN A 220 -9.80 9.08 -7.39
C GLN A 220 -9.04 10.36 -7.03
N ARG A 221 -7.76 10.24 -6.63
CA ARG A 221 -6.87 11.37 -6.38
C ARG A 221 -6.77 12.29 -7.60
N ALA A 222 -6.51 11.71 -8.77
CA ALA A 222 -6.35 12.46 -10.01
C ALA A 222 -7.64 13.21 -10.39
N THR A 223 -8.81 12.60 -10.18
CA THR A 223 -10.12 13.25 -10.40
C THR A 223 -10.31 14.43 -9.45
N ILE A 224 -10.09 14.25 -8.14
CA ILE A 224 -10.21 15.33 -7.14
C ILE A 224 -9.27 16.49 -7.50
N ILE A 225 -8.03 16.21 -7.88
CA ILE A 225 -7.06 17.22 -8.32
C ILE A 225 -7.58 17.97 -9.55
N CYS A 226 -8.05 17.26 -10.57
CA CYS A 226 -8.52 17.89 -11.80
C CYS A 226 -9.75 18.78 -11.59
N ASP A 227 -10.60 18.47 -10.62
CA ASP A 227 -11.84 19.19 -10.35
C ASP A 227 -11.67 20.37 -9.39
N HIS A 228 -10.76 20.26 -8.41
CA HIS A 228 -10.67 21.22 -7.31
C HIS A 228 -9.31 21.91 -7.16
N PHE A 229 -8.25 21.39 -7.79
CA PHE A 229 -6.86 21.85 -7.62
C PHE A 229 -6.15 22.07 -8.96
N PRO A 230 -6.59 23.05 -9.77
CA PRO A 230 -6.07 23.28 -11.12
C PRO A 230 -4.55 23.53 -11.16
N GLU A 231 -3.98 24.10 -10.10
CA GLU A 231 -2.54 24.30 -9.95
C GLU A 231 -1.74 22.99 -9.84
N ARG A 232 -2.39 21.91 -9.41
CA ARG A 232 -1.83 20.55 -9.31
C ARG A 232 -2.22 19.65 -10.48
N GLN A 233 -3.01 20.13 -11.43
CA GLN A 233 -3.58 19.32 -12.52
C GLN A 233 -2.53 18.53 -13.32
N GLU A 234 -1.35 19.10 -13.54
CA GLU A 234 -0.28 18.36 -14.24
C GLU A 234 0.19 17.11 -13.47
N GLU A 235 0.04 17.03 -12.14
CA GLU A 235 0.32 15.80 -11.36
C GLU A 235 -0.67 14.69 -11.74
N ALA A 236 -1.98 15.00 -11.76
CA ALA A 236 -3.01 14.06 -12.18
C ALA A 236 -2.82 13.57 -13.63
N PHE A 237 -2.29 14.44 -14.51
CA PHE A 237 -1.96 14.06 -15.88
C PHE A 237 -0.69 13.22 -16.00
N ASP A 238 0.29 13.38 -15.10
CA ASP A 238 1.44 12.48 -15.02
C ASP A 238 0.99 11.07 -14.59
N ASP A 239 0.10 10.97 -13.60
CA ASP A 239 -0.48 9.70 -13.14
C ASP A 239 -1.26 9.01 -14.25
N ALA A 240 -2.17 9.74 -14.91
CA ALA A 240 -2.94 9.22 -16.04
C ALA A 240 -2.03 8.80 -17.20
N PHE A 241 -0.95 9.54 -17.49
CA PHE A 241 -0.01 9.15 -18.54
C PHE A 241 0.67 7.81 -18.25
N LYS A 242 0.98 7.53 -16.99
CA LYS A 242 1.64 6.28 -16.57
C LYS A 242 0.67 5.11 -16.51
N TYR A 243 -0.55 5.33 -16.03
CA TYR A 243 -1.40 4.23 -15.57
C TYR A 243 -2.74 4.10 -16.31
N ALA A 244 -3.08 5.01 -17.23
CA ALA A 244 -4.37 4.95 -17.93
C ALA A 244 -4.56 3.68 -18.78
N GLU A 245 -3.47 3.02 -19.21
CA GLU A 245 -3.59 1.75 -19.95
C GLU A 245 -4.23 0.62 -19.12
N PHE A 246 -4.15 0.72 -17.80
CA PHE A 246 -4.77 -0.23 -16.88
C PHE A 246 -6.23 0.11 -16.55
N GLY A 247 -6.77 1.25 -17.02
CA GLY A 247 -8.14 1.74 -16.76
C GLY A 247 -8.25 2.78 -15.63
N GLY A 248 -9.47 3.19 -15.28
CA GLY A 248 -9.79 4.05 -14.12
C GLY A 248 -9.51 5.54 -14.29
N TYR A 249 -8.67 5.93 -15.24
CA TYR A 249 -8.34 7.33 -15.55
C TYR A 249 -9.17 7.92 -16.71
N GLU A 250 -10.28 7.28 -17.09
CA GLU A 250 -11.07 7.70 -18.26
C GLU A 250 -11.59 9.13 -18.11
N ASP A 251 -12.00 9.53 -16.90
CA ASP A 251 -12.52 10.88 -16.64
C ASP A 251 -11.42 11.96 -16.61
N VAL A 252 -10.17 11.56 -16.38
CA VAL A 252 -9.01 12.45 -16.48
C VAL A 252 -8.57 12.57 -17.94
N THR A 253 -8.46 11.43 -18.65
CA THR A 253 -7.93 11.36 -20.02
C THR A 253 -8.88 11.94 -21.07
N ARG A 254 -10.21 11.95 -20.82
CA ARG A 254 -11.19 12.60 -21.70
C ARG A 254 -11.15 14.14 -21.65
N ARG A 255 -10.46 14.74 -20.67
CA ARG A 255 -10.41 16.21 -20.53
C ARG A 255 -9.61 16.83 -21.68
N PRO A 256 -10.09 17.92 -22.31
CA PRO A 256 -9.34 18.61 -23.37
C PRO A 256 -7.91 19.02 -22.94
N ALA A 257 -7.76 19.45 -21.68
CA ALA A 257 -6.46 19.82 -21.11
C ALA A 257 -5.45 18.67 -21.07
N TYR A 258 -5.90 17.41 -21.00
CA TYR A 258 -5.02 16.24 -21.07
C TYR A 258 -4.42 16.07 -22.47
N ALA A 259 -5.21 16.28 -23.53
CA ALA A 259 -4.72 16.23 -24.91
C ALA A 259 -3.66 17.32 -25.18
N GLU A 260 -3.88 18.53 -24.65
CA GLU A 260 -2.88 19.61 -24.71
C GLU A 260 -1.60 19.24 -23.97
N TYR A 261 -1.73 18.64 -22.78
CA TYR A 261 -0.62 18.14 -21.98
C TYR A 261 0.22 17.12 -22.77
N LEU A 262 -0.40 16.12 -23.40
CA LEU A 262 0.29 15.14 -24.25
C LEU A 262 1.03 15.81 -25.42
N ALA A 263 0.40 16.79 -26.08
CA ALA A 263 1.02 17.54 -27.17
C ALA A 263 2.22 18.38 -26.69
N ARG A 264 2.17 18.96 -25.49
CA ARG A 264 3.34 19.65 -24.89
C ARG A 264 4.46 18.66 -24.58
N ARG A 265 4.11 17.48 -24.04
CA ARG A 265 5.08 16.44 -23.67
C ARG A 265 5.88 15.94 -24.88
N LYS A 266 5.20 15.63 -25.99
CA LYS A 266 5.83 15.23 -27.26
C LYS A 266 6.78 16.31 -27.82
N ARG A 267 6.42 17.60 -27.68
CA ARG A 267 7.23 18.73 -28.16
C ARG A 267 8.49 18.99 -27.33
N LYS A 268 8.51 18.64 -26.04
CA LYS A 268 9.64 18.88 -25.12
C LYS A 268 10.84 17.92 -25.30
N SER A 269 10.83 17.08 -26.34
CA SER A 269 11.70 15.90 -26.48
C SER A 269 13.21 16.14 -26.58
N LYS A 270 13.75 17.38 -26.61
CA LYS A 270 15.21 17.60 -26.77
C LYS A 270 15.90 18.69 -25.92
N SER A 271 15.19 19.53 -25.16
CA SER A 271 15.83 20.70 -24.48
C SER A 271 15.27 21.08 -23.10
N GLY A 272 14.30 20.33 -22.56
CA GLY A 272 13.78 20.58 -21.22
C GLY A 272 14.62 19.92 -20.14
N LYS A 273 14.55 20.42 -18.90
CA LYS A 273 15.18 19.81 -17.73
C LYS A 273 14.81 18.33 -17.54
N GLY A 274 13.68 17.88 -18.08
CA GLY A 274 13.25 16.48 -18.01
C GLY A 274 12.75 16.06 -16.63
N TRP A 275 12.74 16.96 -15.64
CA TRP A 275 12.23 16.68 -14.30
C TRP A 275 11.57 17.90 -13.66
N ARG A 276 10.76 17.66 -12.63
CA ARG A 276 10.21 18.68 -11.72
C ARG A 276 10.00 18.09 -10.33
N TRP A 277 9.98 18.97 -9.33
CA TRP A 277 9.52 18.59 -7.99
C TRP A 277 8.00 18.54 -7.97
N GLY A 278 7.44 17.47 -7.41
CA GLY A 278 6.03 17.37 -7.05
C GLY A 278 5.69 18.21 -5.82
N THR A 279 4.50 17.98 -5.29
CA THR A 279 4.05 18.60 -4.04
C THR A 279 5.01 18.28 -2.90
N LYS A 280 5.34 19.31 -2.11
CA LYS A 280 6.31 19.24 -1.01
C LYS A 280 5.58 19.22 0.31
N LYS A 281 6.01 18.36 1.24
CA LYS A 281 5.53 18.30 2.62
C LYS A 281 6.72 18.54 3.56
N PRO A 282 7.17 19.81 3.75
CA PRO A 282 8.37 20.11 4.54
C PRO A 282 8.23 19.64 6.00
N ALA A 283 9.30 19.05 6.53
CA ALA A 283 9.33 18.56 7.90
C ALA A 283 9.45 19.71 8.91
N THR A 284 8.73 19.57 10.02
CA THR A 284 8.87 20.42 11.21
C THR A 284 10.14 20.07 11.97
N ALA A 285 10.60 21.00 12.82
CA ALA A 285 11.77 20.76 13.67
C ALA A 285 11.56 19.57 14.63
N ALA A 286 10.33 19.37 15.11
CA ALA A 286 9.98 18.24 15.99
C ALA A 286 10.11 16.90 15.25
N GLU A 287 9.54 16.77 14.05
CA GLU A 287 9.63 15.55 13.24
C GLU A 287 11.08 15.17 12.91
N LEU A 288 11.95 16.17 12.69
CA LEU A 288 13.38 15.91 12.46
C LEU A 288 14.08 15.39 13.71
N VAL A 289 13.79 15.95 14.88
CA VAL A 289 14.34 15.48 16.17
C VAL A 289 13.85 14.08 16.50
N ASP A 290 12.57 13.80 16.28
CA ASP A 290 11.99 12.48 16.50
C ASP A 290 12.63 11.43 15.58
N ALA A 291 12.86 11.78 14.30
CA ALA A 291 13.55 10.91 13.36
C ALA A 291 15.00 10.61 13.78
N GLU A 292 15.75 11.62 14.21
CA GLU A 292 17.12 11.45 14.73
C GLU A 292 17.16 10.56 15.98
N SER A 293 16.21 10.79 16.90
CA SER A 293 16.07 9.97 18.10
C SER A 293 15.74 8.52 17.76
N ALA A 294 14.83 8.27 16.81
CA ALA A 294 14.44 6.93 16.38
C ALA A 294 15.58 6.20 15.65
N LEU A 295 16.34 6.92 14.83
CA LEU A 295 17.51 6.39 14.13
C LEU A 295 18.68 6.15 15.08
N GLY A 296 18.78 6.91 16.18
CA GLY A 296 19.93 6.92 17.09
C GLY A 296 21.14 7.65 16.50
N ALA A 297 20.92 8.55 15.54
CA ALA A 297 21.96 9.29 14.82
C ALA A 297 21.44 10.67 14.38
N GLU A 298 22.34 11.65 14.32
CA GLU A 298 22.05 12.96 13.73
C GLU A 298 21.91 12.86 12.21
N LEU A 299 21.02 13.67 11.62
CA LEU A 299 20.92 13.79 10.18
C LEU A 299 22.01 14.75 9.66
N PRO A 300 22.71 14.42 8.57
CA PRO A 300 23.65 15.33 7.91
C PRO A 300 22.99 16.68 7.60
N ALA A 301 23.72 17.77 7.79
CA ALA A 301 23.16 19.13 7.78
C ALA A 301 22.47 19.49 6.45
N ASP A 302 23.00 19.02 5.32
CA ASP A 302 22.43 19.20 3.99
C ASP A 302 21.12 18.41 3.81
N TYR A 303 21.10 17.15 4.23
CA TYR A 303 19.89 16.33 4.21
C TYR A 303 18.80 16.85 5.16
N ARG A 304 19.18 17.26 6.39
CA ARG A 304 18.27 17.91 7.34
C ARG A 304 17.66 19.18 6.76
N LYS A 305 18.46 20.01 6.08
CA LYS A 305 18.00 21.21 5.38
C LYS A 305 17.07 20.87 4.21
N PHE A 306 17.36 19.80 3.46
CA PHE A 306 16.47 19.32 2.41
C PHE A 306 15.11 18.93 2.97
N LEU A 307 15.07 18.14 4.04
CA LEU A 307 13.82 17.72 4.68
C LEU A 307 13.01 18.92 5.22
N GLY A 308 13.67 19.94 5.78
CA GLY A 308 12.99 21.16 6.24
C GLY A 308 12.44 22.05 5.12
N LYS A 309 12.86 21.84 3.86
CA LYS A 309 12.41 22.62 2.69
C LYS A 309 11.48 21.85 1.75
N PHE A 310 11.73 20.56 1.59
CA PHE A 310 11.03 19.67 0.67
C PHE A 310 10.25 18.59 1.43
N GLY A 311 10.89 18.01 2.45
CA GLY A 311 10.36 16.91 3.25
C GLY A 311 9.98 15.72 2.37
N ALA A 312 8.81 15.13 2.63
CA ALA A 312 8.27 14.11 1.74
C ALA A 312 7.81 14.78 0.42
N CYS A 313 8.36 14.31 -0.70
CA CYS A 313 8.02 14.80 -2.03
C CYS A 313 8.51 13.82 -3.10
N ASP A 314 7.99 13.96 -4.32
CA ASP A 314 8.49 13.21 -5.46
C ASP A 314 9.32 14.11 -6.40
N LEU A 315 10.41 13.57 -6.94
CA LEU A 315 11.07 14.11 -8.13
C LEU A 315 10.49 13.40 -9.35
N GLN A 316 9.61 14.09 -10.08
CA GLN A 316 8.96 13.56 -11.27
C GLN A 316 9.89 13.70 -12.47
N VAL A 317 10.22 12.58 -13.10
CA VAL A 317 11.08 12.49 -14.28
C VAL A 317 10.24 12.17 -15.51
N ARG A 318 10.30 13.06 -16.48
CA ARG A 318 9.43 13.09 -17.65
C ARG A 318 10.24 12.92 -18.93
N MET A 319 10.16 11.74 -19.53
CA MET A 319 10.62 11.47 -20.89
C MET A 319 9.43 11.43 -21.87
N PRO A 320 9.65 11.58 -23.19
CA PRO A 320 8.55 11.60 -24.16
C PRO A 320 7.63 10.38 -24.06
N GLU A 321 8.21 9.20 -23.86
CA GLU A 321 7.51 7.91 -23.89
C GLU A 321 7.45 7.23 -22.52
N HIS A 322 8.39 7.55 -21.63
CA HIS A 322 8.44 7.00 -20.28
C HIS A 322 8.37 8.09 -19.20
N SER A 323 7.79 7.78 -18.07
CA SER A 323 7.87 8.62 -16.87
C SER A 323 8.17 7.74 -15.69
N ASN A 324 8.98 8.25 -14.76
CA ASN A 324 9.00 7.68 -13.43
C ASN A 324 9.21 8.77 -12.38
N GLU A 325 9.15 8.39 -11.12
CA GLU A 325 9.30 9.23 -9.95
C GLU A 325 10.33 8.65 -9.01
N LEU A 326 11.15 9.53 -8.43
CA LEU A 326 11.97 9.23 -7.27
C LEU A 326 11.28 9.83 -6.04
N ARG A 327 10.76 8.98 -5.17
CA ARG A 327 10.04 9.37 -3.96
C ARG A 327 11.01 9.60 -2.81
N PHE A 328 10.98 10.80 -2.22
CA PHE A 328 11.74 11.12 -1.02
C PHE A 328 10.92 10.79 0.24
N LEU A 329 11.53 10.07 1.16
CA LEU A 329 10.85 9.57 2.35
C LEU A 329 10.60 10.68 3.37
N ALA A 330 9.45 10.59 4.05
CA ALA A 330 9.18 11.41 5.24
C ALA A 330 10.16 11.04 6.38
N PRO A 331 10.50 11.98 7.29
CA PRO A 331 11.36 11.68 8.44
C PRO A 331 10.88 10.49 9.28
N SER A 332 9.56 10.38 9.47
CA SER A 332 8.92 9.29 10.23
C SER A 332 9.10 7.91 9.60
N LYS A 333 9.47 7.81 8.33
CA LYS A 333 9.66 6.55 7.59
C LYS A 333 11.10 6.05 7.56
N LEU A 334 12.07 6.88 7.90
CA LEU A 334 13.49 6.54 7.75
C LEU A 334 13.91 5.31 8.57
N ILE A 335 13.41 5.18 9.81
CA ILE A 335 13.72 4.06 10.70
C ILE A 335 13.18 2.73 10.15
N GLU A 336 11.94 2.74 9.67
CA GLU A 336 11.27 1.59 9.08
C GLU A 336 12.02 1.11 7.84
N HIS A 337 12.36 2.05 6.93
CA HIS A 337 13.08 1.72 5.70
C HIS A 337 14.52 1.26 5.94
N ARG A 338 15.23 1.81 6.93
CA ARG A 338 16.55 1.29 7.37
C ARG A 338 16.44 -0.17 7.80
N ASP A 339 15.47 -0.48 8.65
CA ASP A 339 15.27 -1.83 9.18
C ASP A 339 14.81 -2.80 8.08
N ASN A 340 14.03 -2.35 7.11
CA ASN A 340 13.63 -3.12 5.93
C ASN A 340 14.82 -3.43 5.03
N LEU A 341 15.63 -2.41 4.68
CA LEU A 341 16.82 -2.59 3.84
C LEU A 341 17.82 -3.55 4.50
N PHE A 342 18.13 -3.33 5.78
CA PHE A 342 19.05 -4.20 6.52
C PHE A 342 18.57 -5.66 6.53
N ARG A 343 17.27 -5.89 6.83
CA ARG A 343 16.69 -7.24 6.79
C ARG A 343 16.74 -7.84 5.40
N TYR A 344 16.53 -7.06 4.35
CA TYR A 344 16.59 -7.55 2.97
C TYR A 344 18.00 -7.99 2.60
N ILE A 345 19.01 -7.13 2.80
CA ILE A 345 20.42 -7.41 2.45
C ILE A 345 20.94 -8.64 3.21
N THR A 346 20.53 -8.79 4.47
CA THR A 346 20.97 -9.90 5.33
C THR A 346 20.13 -11.17 5.19
N ARG A 347 19.01 -11.14 4.45
CA ARG A 347 17.99 -12.22 4.46
C ARG A 347 18.53 -13.59 4.06
N ILE A 348 19.40 -13.62 3.06
CA ILE A 348 19.87 -14.87 2.44
C ILE A 348 21.13 -15.43 3.10
N GLU A 349 21.79 -14.63 3.94
CA GLU A 349 23.00 -15.03 4.64
C GLU A 349 22.65 -15.58 6.03
N LYS A 350 23.25 -16.71 6.40
CA LYS A 350 23.00 -17.35 7.69
C LYS A 350 23.65 -16.58 8.83
N ASP A 351 24.80 -15.96 8.55
CA ASP A 351 25.54 -15.13 9.51
C ASP A 351 25.56 -13.66 9.06
N PRO A 352 24.71 -12.80 9.67
CA PRO A 352 24.68 -11.37 9.37
C PRO A 352 26.04 -10.65 9.54
N GLU A 353 26.96 -11.17 10.35
CA GLU A 353 28.30 -10.58 10.48
C GLU A 353 29.14 -10.72 9.21
N THR A 354 28.88 -11.73 8.36
CA THR A 354 29.54 -11.86 7.06
C THR A 354 29.19 -10.67 6.17
N VAL A 355 27.90 -10.32 6.12
CA VAL A 355 27.42 -9.12 5.41
C VAL A 355 28.03 -7.86 6.01
N ALA A 356 28.00 -7.72 7.34
CA ALA A 356 28.54 -6.55 8.01
C ALA A 356 30.05 -6.38 7.75
N ALA A 357 30.81 -7.48 7.77
CA ALA A 357 32.24 -7.48 7.47
C ALA A 357 32.52 -7.10 6.01
N TYR A 358 31.71 -7.60 5.07
CA TYR A 358 31.81 -7.24 3.65
C TYR A 358 31.66 -5.72 3.46
N PHE A 359 30.59 -5.11 3.97
CA PHE A 359 30.36 -3.67 3.81
C PHE A 359 31.42 -2.81 4.52
N ARG A 360 31.94 -3.26 5.66
CA ARG A 360 33.06 -2.60 6.34
C ARG A 360 34.34 -2.62 5.49
N ASN A 361 34.65 -3.76 4.86
CA ASN A 361 35.89 -3.92 4.10
C ASN A 361 35.81 -3.26 2.72
N GLU A 362 34.70 -3.40 2.01
CA GLU A 362 34.54 -2.93 0.63
C GLU A 362 34.23 -1.43 0.57
N TYR A 363 33.31 -0.97 1.43
CA TYR A 363 32.79 0.40 1.38
C TYR A 363 33.24 1.28 2.55
N GLY A 364 33.82 0.68 3.60
CA GLY A 364 34.18 1.42 4.82
C GLY A 364 32.96 1.90 5.60
N ILE A 365 31.83 1.19 5.51
CA ILE A 365 30.57 1.60 6.15
C ILE A 365 29.94 0.47 6.99
N SER A 366 29.00 0.86 7.84
CA SER A 366 28.10 -0.06 8.54
C SER A 366 26.82 -0.21 7.74
N VAL A 367 26.53 -1.43 7.27
CA VAL A 367 25.27 -1.74 6.56
C VAL A 367 24.04 -1.48 7.43
N ARG A 368 24.19 -1.57 8.76
CA ARG A 368 23.10 -1.28 9.71
C ARG A 368 22.73 0.19 9.75
N ASP A 369 23.68 1.07 9.41
CA ASP A 369 23.51 2.52 9.43
C ASP A 369 23.24 3.09 8.03
N LEU A 370 22.94 2.22 7.05
CA LEU A 370 22.53 2.59 5.70
C LEU A 370 21.01 2.83 5.68
N VAL A 371 20.61 4.06 5.43
CA VAL A 371 19.21 4.52 5.53
C VAL A 371 18.73 4.94 4.15
N PRO A 372 17.73 4.25 3.55
CA PRO A 372 17.06 4.75 2.36
C PRO A 372 16.49 6.15 2.61
N VAL A 373 16.72 7.08 1.67
CA VAL A 373 16.18 8.45 1.73
C VAL A 373 15.32 8.78 0.52
N ALA A 374 15.49 8.05 -0.58
CA ALA A 374 14.63 8.14 -1.74
C ALA A 374 14.57 6.82 -2.52
N GLU A 375 13.44 6.53 -3.16
CA GLU A 375 13.19 5.25 -3.85
C GLU A 375 12.47 5.51 -5.19
N PRO A 376 12.94 4.95 -6.33
CA PRO A 376 12.16 4.99 -7.55
C PRO A 376 10.86 4.21 -7.37
N VAL A 377 9.73 4.82 -7.74
CA VAL A 377 8.41 4.20 -7.59
C VAL A 377 8.36 2.92 -8.43
N GLN A 378 7.85 1.83 -7.83
CA GLN A 378 7.71 0.49 -8.42
C GLN A 378 9.01 -0.29 -8.67
N TYR A 379 10.16 0.19 -8.16
CA TYR A 379 11.42 -0.54 -8.24
C TYR A 379 12.00 -0.79 -6.85
N SER A 380 12.58 -1.98 -6.66
CA SER A 380 13.29 -2.35 -5.44
C SER A 380 14.70 -1.76 -5.43
N ARG A 381 14.78 -0.42 -5.44
CA ARG A 381 16.01 0.36 -5.53
C ARG A 381 15.92 1.56 -4.61
N CYS A 382 17.05 2.06 -4.13
CA CYS A 382 17.05 3.28 -3.34
C CYS A 382 18.32 4.11 -3.48
N VAL A 383 18.18 5.40 -3.21
CA VAL A 383 19.27 6.26 -2.78
C VAL A 383 19.33 6.12 -1.26
N ALA A 384 20.45 5.65 -0.73
CA ALA A 384 20.65 5.48 0.70
C ALA A 384 21.76 6.40 1.21
N ILE A 385 21.60 6.90 2.44
CA ILE A 385 22.58 7.70 3.16
C ILE A 385 23.17 6.88 4.31
N HIS A 386 24.48 6.96 4.50
CA HIS A 386 25.14 6.30 5.62
C HIS A 386 25.22 7.25 6.82
N LEU A 387 24.63 6.84 7.96
CA LEU A 387 24.58 7.63 9.19
C LEU A 387 25.55 7.12 10.27
N GLY A 388 26.32 6.08 9.97
CA GLY A 388 27.30 5.53 10.90
C GLY A 388 28.43 6.51 11.17
N LYS A 389 28.93 6.52 12.41
CA LYS A 389 30.04 7.38 12.80
C LYS A 389 31.30 7.03 12.00
N GLY A 390 31.99 8.04 11.46
CA GLY A 390 33.25 7.87 10.74
C GLY A 390 33.39 8.80 9.55
N GLU A 391 34.42 8.57 8.73
CA GLU A 391 34.73 9.40 7.54
C GLU A 391 33.62 9.37 6.48
N ARG A 392 32.81 8.31 6.48
CA ARG A 392 31.70 8.10 5.54
C ARG A 392 30.35 8.57 6.09
N PHE A 393 30.30 9.32 7.18
CA PHE A 393 29.05 9.92 7.66
C PHE A 393 28.48 10.88 6.61
N GLY A 394 27.21 10.70 6.25
CA GLY A 394 26.50 11.49 5.26
C GLY A 394 26.76 11.13 3.80
N TRP A 395 27.59 10.12 3.53
CA TRP A 395 27.79 9.64 2.16
C TRP A 395 26.52 9.00 1.62
N CYS A 396 26.26 9.19 0.34
CA CYS A 396 25.12 8.60 -0.36
C CYS A 396 25.55 7.57 -1.39
N PHE A 397 24.71 6.56 -1.58
CA PHE A 397 24.92 5.45 -2.49
C PHE A 397 23.62 5.12 -3.22
N HIS A 398 23.73 4.54 -4.42
CA HIS A 398 22.62 3.86 -5.06
C HIS A 398 22.70 2.38 -4.70
N TRP A 399 21.56 1.80 -4.35
CA TRP A 399 21.42 0.38 -4.05
C TRP A 399 20.33 -0.22 -4.94
N ASP A 400 20.58 -1.44 -5.42
CA ASP A 400 19.67 -2.23 -6.25
C ASP A 400 19.51 -3.65 -5.67
N HIS A 401 18.28 -4.15 -5.67
CA HIS A 401 17.97 -5.51 -5.22
C HIS A 401 18.67 -6.61 -6.01
N ASP A 402 19.02 -6.38 -7.29
CA ASP A 402 19.70 -7.36 -8.15
C ASP A 402 21.14 -7.62 -7.67
N GLY A 403 21.82 -6.56 -7.19
CA GLY A 403 23.12 -6.59 -6.56
C GLY A 403 23.01 -6.27 -5.08
N SER A 404 22.34 -7.12 -4.29
CA SER A 404 21.95 -6.77 -2.91
C SER A 404 23.10 -6.36 -1.98
N TRP A 405 24.35 -6.73 -2.28
CA TRP A 405 25.54 -6.34 -1.52
C TRP A 405 26.35 -5.23 -2.19
N GLU A 406 25.96 -4.80 -3.38
CA GLU A 406 26.67 -3.81 -4.18
C GLU A 406 26.12 -2.41 -3.89
N LEU A 407 27.03 -1.44 -3.79
CA LEU A 407 26.71 -0.01 -3.66
C LEU A 407 27.39 0.77 -4.78
N ASP A 408 26.57 1.44 -5.58
CA ASP A 408 27.02 2.22 -6.72
C ASP A 408 26.98 3.73 -6.45
N HIS A 409 27.62 4.50 -7.32
CA HIS A 409 27.53 5.96 -7.38
C HIS A 409 27.78 6.66 -6.03
N ALA A 410 28.82 6.21 -5.31
CA ALA A 410 29.21 6.80 -4.03
C ALA A 410 29.44 8.31 -4.16
N THR A 411 28.74 9.10 -3.36
CA THR A 411 28.85 10.56 -3.31
C THR A 411 29.07 11.02 -1.86
N PRO A 412 29.87 12.08 -1.64
CA PRO A 412 30.31 12.46 -0.29
C PRO A 412 29.24 13.09 0.58
N ASN A 413 28.12 13.54 0.01
CA ASN A 413 27.01 14.17 0.72
C ASN A 413 25.74 14.17 -0.14
N PHE A 414 24.60 14.45 0.50
CA PHE A 414 23.28 14.40 -0.12
C PHE A 414 23.10 15.47 -1.20
N ASP A 415 23.57 16.71 -0.98
CA ASP A 415 23.50 17.77 -1.99
C ASP A 415 24.21 17.35 -3.30
N THR A 416 25.35 16.66 -3.19
CA THR A 416 26.09 16.12 -4.34
C THR A 416 25.33 14.98 -5.01
N ALA A 417 24.71 14.08 -4.23
CA ALA A 417 23.89 12.99 -4.75
C ALA A 417 22.72 13.52 -5.60
N ILE A 418 21.94 14.47 -5.07
CA ILE A 418 20.79 15.05 -5.77
C ILE A 418 21.22 15.84 -7.00
N LYS A 419 22.33 16.55 -6.93
CA LYS A 419 22.88 17.26 -8.09
C LYS A 419 23.31 16.29 -9.19
N THR A 420 23.95 15.17 -8.83
CA THR A 420 24.36 14.13 -9.78
C THR A 420 23.14 13.49 -10.44
N LEU A 421 22.12 13.11 -9.67
CA LEU A 421 20.85 12.60 -10.18
C LEU A 421 20.17 13.57 -11.15
N THR A 422 19.94 14.82 -10.72
CA THR A 422 19.25 15.82 -11.55
C THR A 422 20.03 16.21 -12.79
N SER A 423 21.36 16.34 -12.70
CA SER A 423 22.22 16.59 -13.85
C SER A 423 22.29 15.40 -14.80
N GLY A 424 22.25 14.18 -14.27
CA GLY A 424 22.21 12.94 -15.05
C GLY A 424 20.93 12.84 -15.88
N ILE A 425 19.78 13.16 -15.27
CA ILE A 425 18.49 13.23 -15.97
C ILE A 425 18.55 14.26 -17.10
N GLU A 426 19.08 15.46 -16.83
CA GLU A 426 19.19 16.54 -17.84
C GLU A 426 20.08 16.14 -19.02
N ARG A 427 21.15 15.38 -18.76
CA ARG A 427 22.07 14.85 -19.78
C ARG A 427 21.58 13.57 -20.44
N ARG A 428 20.49 12.98 -19.93
CA ARG A 428 20.00 11.65 -20.32
C ARG A 428 21.04 10.57 -20.15
N ASP A 429 21.75 10.62 -19.04
CA ASP A 429 22.68 9.56 -18.64
C ASP A 429 21.89 8.25 -18.46
N THR A 430 22.23 7.23 -19.26
CA THR A 430 21.52 5.95 -19.29
C THR A 430 21.64 5.18 -17.98
N THR A 431 22.70 5.40 -17.20
CA THR A 431 22.87 4.79 -15.89
C THR A 431 21.91 5.40 -14.87
N ILE A 432 21.81 6.73 -14.87
CA ILE A 432 20.89 7.46 -13.98
C ILE A 432 19.42 7.21 -14.36
N LEU A 433 19.11 7.23 -15.66
CA LEU A 433 17.76 6.90 -16.13
C LEU A 433 17.42 5.43 -15.87
N GLY A 434 18.38 4.53 -16.10
CA GLY A 434 18.24 3.10 -15.82
C GLY A 434 17.97 2.82 -14.35
N PHE A 435 18.65 3.51 -13.41
CA PHE A 435 18.36 3.45 -11.97
C PHE A 435 16.90 3.82 -11.67
N LEU A 436 16.38 4.86 -12.34
CA LEU A 436 14.98 5.29 -12.25
C LEU A 436 14.00 4.39 -13.03
N GLY A 437 14.45 3.29 -13.63
CA GLY A 437 13.60 2.41 -14.44
C GLY A 437 13.13 3.06 -15.75
N ILE A 438 13.87 4.03 -16.26
CA ILE A 438 13.60 4.73 -17.52
C ILE A 438 14.64 4.27 -18.53
N TYR A 439 14.19 3.55 -19.55
CA TYR A 439 15.03 3.10 -20.65
C TYR A 439 14.76 3.99 -21.87
N ILE A 440 15.83 4.46 -22.50
CA ILE A 440 15.77 5.26 -23.72
C ILE A 440 16.54 4.50 -24.79
N ASP A 441 15.93 4.36 -25.97
CA ASP A 441 16.56 3.76 -27.15
C ASP A 441 17.56 4.71 -27.84
#